data_AF-A0A1H0QTX1-F1
#
_entry.id   AF-A0A1H0QTX1-F1
#
_cell.length_a   1.000
_cell.length_b   1.000
_cell.length_c   1.000
_cell.angle_alpha   90.00
_cell.angle_beta   90.00
_cell.angle_gamma   90.00
#
_symmetry.space_group_name_H-M   'P 1'
#
loop_
_entity.id
_entity.type
_entity.pdbx_description
1 polymer ?
#
loop_
_entity_poly.entity_id
_entity_poly.type
_entity_poly.pdbx_seq_one_letter_code
_entity_poly.pdbx_strand_id
1 'polypeptide(L)'
;MSELGQTSDPVDLIPGSVSGLDEFVWQWREVEEELKVPVERQRARSSIEGSTQQRYFDGYVKNDDGTYTAIEVKSGTGYEKYMKNAENQKSFDDSISPENPATVTIRGQKMTITDVLISVVP
;
A
#
# COMPACT_ATOMS: atom_id res chain seq x y z
N MET A 1 12.75 38.82 18.55
CA MET A 1 12.29 37.65 19.31
C MET A 1 11.28 36.90 18.47
N SER A 2 11.39 35.57 18.51
CA SER A 2 10.72 34.60 17.67
C SER A 2 9.21 34.46 17.94
N GLU A 3 8.48 33.98 16.91
CA GLU A 3 7.54 32.83 16.90
C GLU A 3 6.21 33.05 16.15
N LEU A 4 6.13 32.33 15.02
CA LEU A 4 5.05 31.50 14.44
C LEU A 4 3.58 31.71 14.88
N GLY A 5 2.68 31.65 13.89
CA GLY A 5 1.28 31.34 14.15
C GLY A 5 0.38 31.31 12.91
N GLN A 6 0.12 30.09 12.41
CA GLN A 6 -1.04 29.65 11.63
C GLN A 6 -1.15 30.08 10.16
N THR A 7 -0.87 29.11 9.28
CA THR A 7 -1.42 29.09 7.92
C THR A 7 -2.89 28.72 7.99
N SER A 8 -3.69 29.41 7.20
CA SER A 8 -5.14 29.31 7.12
C SER A 8 -5.54 28.32 6.02
N ASP A 9 -5.73 27.05 6.38
CA ASP A 9 -6.40 26.08 5.51
C ASP A 9 -7.73 25.67 6.15
N PRO A 10 -8.87 26.24 5.71
CA PRO A 10 -10.18 25.89 6.23
C PRO A 10 -10.70 24.66 5.47
N VAL A 11 -10.42 23.46 6.00
CA VAL A 11 -11.31 22.31 5.77
C VAL A 11 -12.34 22.28 6.87
N ASP A 12 -13.37 23.11 6.68
CA ASP A 12 -14.52 23.16 7.58
C ASP A 12 -15.29 21.85 7.45
N LEU A 13 -15.29 21.08 8.54
CA LEU A 13 -15.92 19.78 8.66
C LEU A 13 -17.43 19.92 8.59
N ILE A 14 -18.03 19.61 7.44
CA ILE A 14 -19.46 19.29 7.38
C ILE A 14 -19.62 17.84 7.84
N PRO A 15 -20.29 17.55 8.97
CA PRO A 15 -20.54 16.18 9.38
C PRO A 15 -21.53 15.54 8.41
N GLY A 16 -21.11 14.49 7.68
CA GLY A 16 -22.02 13.59 6.96
C GLY A 16 -21.94 13.55 5.43
N SER A 17 -20.92 14.11 4.78
CA SER A 17 -20.65 13.85 3.35
C SER A 17 -19.35 13.05 3.16
N VAL A 18 -19.40 11.77 3.50
CA VAL A 18 -18.35 10.80 3.17
C VAL A 18 -18.51 10.38 1.69
N SER A 19 -18.09 11.23 0.77
CA SER A 19 -18.07 10.91 -0.66
C SER A 19 -16.64 10.60 -1.12
N GLY A 20 -16.20 9.35 -0.92
CA GLY A 20 -15.12 8.67 -1.66
C GLY A 20 -13.68 9.18 -1.54
N LEU A 21 -13.44 10.46 -1.24
CA LEU A 21 -12.10 11.04 -1.09
C LEU A 21 -11.58 10.89 0.33
N ASP A 22 -12.44 10.99 1.34
CA ASP A 22 -12.05 10.86 2.75
C ASP A 22 -11.66 9.42 3.11
N GLU A 23 -12.43 8.42 2.70
CA GLU A 23 -12.14 7.00 3.03
C GLU A 23 -10.73 6.60 2.54
N PHE A 24 -10.34 7.06 1.35
CA PHE A 24 -9.00 6.87 0.82
C PHE A 24 -7.93 7.60 1.65
N VAL A 25 -8.17 8.86 2.03
CA VAL A 25 -7.23 9.64 2.85
C VAL A 25 -7.05 9.01 4.24
N TRP A 26 -8.13 8.54 4.87
CA TRP A 26 -8.09 7.88 6.18
C TRP A 26 -7.33 6.56 6.13
N GLN A 27 -7.61 5.73 5.13
CA GLN A 27 -6.99 4.41 4.97
C GLN A 27 -5.46 4.50 4.85
N TRP A 28 -4.95 5.52 4.16
CA TRP A 28 -3.51 5.72 4.03
C TRP A 28 -2.86 6.39 5.23
N ARG A 29 -3.62 7.19 5.99
CA ARG A 29 -3.05 7.89 7.15
C ARG A 29 -2.61 6.90 8.22
N GLU A 30 -3.41 5.87 8.49
CA GLU A 30 -3.04 4.82 9.44
C GLU A 30 -1.79 4.05 8.98
N VAL A 31 -1.74 3.67 7.70
CA VAL A 31 -0.57 3.01 7.09
C VAL A 31 0.69 3.86 7.21
N GLU A 32 0.60 5.16 6.92
CA GLU A 32 1.76 6.06 6.98
C GLU A 32 2.17 6.41 8.41
N GLU A 33 1.22 6.54 9.34
CA GLU A 33 1.50 6.72 10.76
C GLU A 33 2.21 5.49 11.36
N GLU A 34 1.81 4.28 10.94
CA GLU A 34 2.44 3.02 11.34
C GLU A 34 3.84 2.88 10.77
N LEU A 35 3.99 3.08 9.46
CA LEU A 35 5.24 2.79 8.74
C LEU A 35 6.27 3.91 8.88
N LYS A 36 5.84 5.16 9.09
CA LYS A 36 6.70 6.36 9.25
C LYS A 36 7.70 6.56 8.11
N VAL A 37 7.42 6.00 6.94
CA VAL A 37 8.24 6.10 5.73
C VAL A 37 7.35 6.44 4.52
N PRO A 38 7.87 7.15 3.51
CA PRO A 38 7.09 7.51 2.33
C PRO A 38 6.60 6.25 1.58
N VAL A 39 5.31 6.24 1.24
CA VAL A 39 4.70 5.19 0.43
C VAL A 39 4.59 5.65 -1.03
N GLU A 40 5.13 4.87 -1.97
CA GLU A 40 4.85 5.04 -3.40
C GLU A 40 3.50 4.39 -3.71
N ARG A 41 2.48 5.20 -3.99
CA ARG A 41 1.09 4.74 -4.20
C ARG A 41 0.73 4.50 -5.67
N GLN A 42 1.66 4.73 -6.60
CA GLN A 42 1.41 4.39 -8.00
C GLN A 42 1.30 2.87 -8.14
N ARG A 43 0.13 2.41 -8.58
CA ARG A 43 -0.11 0.99 -8.83
C ARG A 43 0.42 0.59 -10.20
N ALA A 44 1.10 -0.55 -10.26
CA ALA A 44 1.45 -1.19 -11.53
C ALA A 44 1.46 -2.71 -11.37
N ARG A 45 1.62 -3.39 -12.50
CA ARG A 45 1.61 -4.85 -12.56
C ARG A 45 2.91 -5.40 -11.98
N SER A 46 2.79 -6.11 -10.86
CA SER A 46 3.83 -6.93 -10.28
C SER A 46 3.79 -8.35 -10.86
N SER A 47 4.95 -8.92 -11.12
CA SER A 47 5.11 -10.29 -11.61
C SER A 47 6.33 -10.97 -11.02
N ILE A 48 6.23 -12.27 -10.80
CA ILE A 48 7.35 -13.16 -10.44
C ILE A 48 7.87 -13.81 -11.71
N GLU A 49 9.19 -13.94 -11.85
CA GLU A 49 9.81 -14.59 -13.01
C GLU A 49 9.33 -16.04 -13.14
N GLY A 50 8.95 -16.45 -14.35
CA GLY A 50 8.41 -17.79 -14.61
C GLY A 50 6.95 -18.00 -14.20
N SER A 51 6.31 -17.04 -13.52
CA SER A 51 4.88 -17.09 -13.21
C SER A 51 4.04 -16.37 -14.27
N THR A 52 2.85 -16.91 -14.57
CA THR A 52 1.84 -16.23 -15.40
C THR A 52 0.90 -15.36 -14.56
N GLN A 53 0.91 -15.53 -13.24
CA GLN A 53 0.10 -14.77 -12.30
C GLN A 53 0.65 -13.37 -12.12
N GLN A 54 -0.27 -12.42 -11.94
CA GLN A 54 0.05 -11.00 -11.84
C GLN A 54 -0.72 -10.40 -10.67
N ARG A 55 -0.13 -9.36 -10.06
CA ARG A 55 -0.72 -8.69 -8.91
C ARG A 55 -0.56 -7.18 -9.03
N TYR A 56 -1.58 -6.45 -8.62
CA TYR A 56 -1.48 -5.02 -8.36
C TYR A 56 -1.61 -4.84 -6.86
N PHE A 57 -0.65 -4.13 -6.27
CA PHE A 57 -0.67 -3.72 -4.88
C PHE A 57 -1.15 -2.27 -4.78
N ASP A 58 -1.46 -1.81 -3.57
CA ASP A 58 -1.95 -0.46 -3.32
C ASP A 58 -0.79 0.53 -3.14
N GLY A 59 0.36 0.07 -2.62
CA GLY A 59 1.55 0.89 -2.50
C GLY A 59 2.83 0.09 -2.32
N TYR A 60 3.95 0.80 -2.23
CA TYR A 60 5.28 0.22 -2.05
C TYR A 60 6.10 1.07 -1.09
N VAL A 61 6.80 0.41 -0.18
CA VAL A 61 7.74 1.01 0.75
C VAL A 61 9.13 0.51 0.44
N LYS A 62 10.11 1.41 0.41
CA LYS A 62 11.50 1.05 0.18
C LYS A 62 12.14 0.60 1.50
N ASN A 63 12.77 -0.57 1.47
CA ASN A 63 13.55 -1.11 2.58
C ASN A 63 14.98 -0.51 2.58
N ASP A 64 15.67 -0.61 3.72
CA ASP A 64 17.03 -0.08 3.88
C ASP A 64 18.05 -0.71 2.92
N ASP A 65 17.83 -1.97 2.54
CA ASP A 65 18.67 -2.72 1.59
C ASP A 65 18.40 -2.37 0.11
N GLY A 66 17.43 -1.49 -0.15
CA GLY A 66 17.04 -1.06 -1.50
C GLY A 66 15.97 -1.93 -2.17
N THR A 67 15.53 -3.02 -1.54
CA THR A 67 14.32 -3.77 -1.93
C THR A 67 13.07 -3.01 -1.52
N TYR A 68 11.91 -3.58 -1.81
CA TYR A 68 10.62 -2.99 -1.47
C TYR A 68 9.68 -4.00 -0.82
N THR A 69 8.89 -3.50 0.11
CA THR A 69 7.72 -4.21 0.66
C THR A 69 6.49 -3.65 -0.03
N ALA A 70 5.69 -4.52 -0.64
CA ALA A 70 4.41 -4.13 -1.22
C ALA A 70 3.35 -3.99 -0.12
N ILE A 71 2.50 -2.98 -0.23
CA ILE A 71 1.41 -2.70 0.71
C ILE A 71 0.09 -3.04 0.03
N GLU A 72 -0.73 -3.86 0.68
CA GLU A 72 -2.11 -4.12 0.28
C GLU A 72 -3.03 -3.74 1.44
N VAL A 73 -3.96 -2.82 1.19
CA VAL A 73 -4.85 -2.34 2.25
C VAL A 73 -6.22 -2.99 2.11
N LYS A 74 -6.77 -3.47 3.23
CA LYS A 74 -8.07 -4.14 3.30
C LYS A 74 -8.97 -3.42 4.30
N SER A 75 -10.16 -3.01 3.90
CA SER A 75 -11.18 -2.43 4.77
C SER A 75 -12.40 -3.36 4.90
N GLY A 76 -13.13 -3.25 6.01
CA GLY A 76 -14.35 -4.02 6.30
C GLY A 76 -14.17 -5.54 6.08
N THR A 77 -15.05 -6.14 5.26
CA THR A 77 -14.98 -7.59 4.94
C THR A 77 -13.86 -7.98 3.96
N GLY A 78 -13.05 -7.02 3.50
CA GLY A 78 -11.97 -7.23 2.53
C GLY A 78 -10.89 -8.18 3.05
N TYR A 79 -10.53 -8.08 4.33
CA TYR A 79 -9.53 -8.97 4.93
C TYR A 79 -10.03 -10.42 5.01
N GLU A 80 -11.27 -10.64 5.41
CA GLU A 80 -11.84 -12.00 5.44
C GLU A 80 -11.88 -12.63 4.05
N LYS A 81 -12.24 -11.84 3.02
CA LYS A 81 -12.23 -12.31 1.62
C LYS A 81 -10.82 -12.65 1.16
N TYR A 82 -9.83 -11.84 1.54
CA TYR A 82 -8.42 -12.11 1.29
C TYR A 82 -7.99 -13.43 1.92
N MET A 83 -8.31 -13.65 3.19
CA MET A 83 -7.98 -14.88 3.91
C MET A 83 -8.70 -16.12 3.36
N LYS A 84 -9.95 -15.97 2.90
CA LYS A 84 -10.75 -17.07 2.32
C LYS A 84 -10.35 -17.39 0.88
N ASN A 85 -9.77 -16.44 0.13
CA ASN A 85 -9.40 -16.60 -1.27
C ASN A 85 -7.92 -16.98 -1.42
N ALA A 86 -7.57 -18.15 -0.88
CA ALA A 86 -6.21 -18.68 -0.88
C ALA A 86 -5.64 -18.90 -2.30
N GLU A 87 -6.48 -19.12 -3.31
CA GLU A 87 -6.02 -19.55 -4.64
C GLU A 87 -5.54 -18.42 -5.57
N ASN A 88 -5.83 -17.14 -5.28
CA ASN A 88 -5.60 -16.05 -6.25
C ASN A 88 -4.70 -14.90 -5.78
N GLN A 89 -5.04 -14.20 -4.69
CA GLN A 89 -4.22 -13.06 -4.22
C GLN A 89 -3.24 -13.54 -3.16
N LYS A 90 -3.75 -14.26 -2.15
CA LYS A 90 -2.94 -14.73 -1.04
C LYS A 90 -1.83 -15.70 -1.49
N SER A 91 -2.09 -16.62 -2.41
CA SER A 91 -1.04 -17.52 -2.94
C SER A 91 0.11 -16.78 -3.62
N PHE A 92 -0.20 -15.74 -4.39
CA PHE A 92 0.81 -14.89 -5.01
C PHE A 92 1.58 -14.11 -3.94
N ASP A 93 0.85 -13.45 -3.05
CA ASP A 93 1.41 -12.61 -1.99
C ASP A 93 2.31 -13.45 -1.05
N ASP A 94 1.87 -14.66 -0.64
CA ASP A 94 2.64 -15.63 0.17
C ASP A 94 3.87 -16.20 -0.55
N SER A 95 3.89 -16.19 -1.89
CA SER A 95 5.01 -16.72 -2.67
C SER A 95 6.16 -15.73 -2.80
N ILE A 96 5.92 -14.44 -2.52
CA ILE A 96 6.95 -13.41 -2.58
C ILE A 96 7.90 -13.59 -1.40
N SER A 97 9.19 -13.69 -1.71
CA SER A 97 10.25 -13.73 -0.71
C SER A 97 11.54 -13.12 -1.30
N PRO A 98 12.60 -12.91 -0.50
CA PRO A 98 13.91 -12.53 -1.03
C PRO A 98 14.46 -13.49 -2.10
N GLU A 99 14.17 -14.79 -1.98
CA GLU A 99 14.58 -15.85 -2.91
C GLU A 99 13.65 -15.99 -4.11
N ASN A 100 12.39 -15.54 -3.98
CA ASN A 100 11.39 -15.56 -5.05
C ASN A 100 10.73 -14.17 -5.20
N PRO A 101 11.49 -13.15 -5.63
CA PRO A 101 11.00 -11.78 -5.61
C PRO A 101 10.01 -11.52 -6.74
N ALA A 102 9.02 -10.68 -6.46
CA ALA A 102 8.24 -10.02 -7.50
C ALA A 102 8.97 -8.78 -8.02
N THR A 103 8.64 -8.36 -9.23
CA THR A 103 9.15 -7.11 -9.80
C THR A 103 8.02 -6.26 -10.32
N VAL A 104 8.16 -4.94 -10.17
CA VAL A 104 7.23 -3.93 -10.69
C VAL A 104 8.03 -2.80 -11.32
N THR A 105 7.47 -2.13 -12.34
CA THR A 105 8.10 -0.93 -12.91
C THR A 105 7.22 0.29 -12.65
N ILE A 106 7.75 1.23 -11.88
CA ILE A 106 7.10 2.50 -11.53
C ILE A 106 7.95 3.64 -12.09
N ARG A 107 7.35 4.52 -12.91
CA ARG A 107 8.04 5.66 -13.55
C ARG A 107 9.36 5.29 -14.24
N GLY A 108 9.42 4.10 -14.85
CA GLY A 108 10.62 3.58 -15.52
C GLY A 108 11.67 2.97 -14.59
N GLN A 109 11.49 3.06 -13.27
CA GLN A 109 12.33 2.36 -12.30
C GLN A 109 11.79 0.96 -12.04
N LYS A 110 12.61 -0.06 -12.29
CA LYS A 110 12.33 -1.43 -11.87
C LYS A 110 12.59 -1.55 -10.37
N MET A 111 11.60 -2.04 -9.63
CA MET A 111 11.63 -2.27 -8.19
C MET A 111 11.53 -3.76 -7.92
N THR A 112 12.35 -4.27 -6.99
CA THR A 112 12.34 -5.66 -6.52
C THR A 112 11.53 -5.71 -5.23
N ILE A 113 10.47 -6.50 -5.22
CA ILE A 113 9.56 -6.68 -4.09
C ILE A 113 9.90 -8.02 -3.43
N THR A 114 10.20 -7.99 -2.14
CA THR A 114 10.64 -9.18 -1.39
C THR A 114 9.71 -9.52 -0.23
N ASP A 115 8.72 -8.68 0.05
CA ASP A 115 7.74 -8.90 1.11
C ASP A 115 6.40 -8.21 0.78
N VAL A 116 5.33 -8.64 1.44
CA VAL A 116 3.98 -8.06 1.33
C VAL A 116 3.43 -7.79 2.72
N LEU A 117 3.10 -6.53 3.00
CA LEU A 117 2.38 -6.12 4.20
C LEU A 117 0.89 -5.96 3.89
N ILE A 118 0.06 -6.74 4.57
CA ILE A 118 -1.40 -6.56 4.58
C ILE A 118 -1.75 -5.60 5.72
N SER A 119 -2.19 -4.39 5.38
CA SER A 119 -2.71 -3.44 6.36
C SER A 119 -4.23 -3.53 6.40
N VAL A 120 -4.80 -3.73 7.58
CA VAL A 120 -6.24 -3.82 7.78
C VAL A 120 -6.70 -2.54 8.46
N VAL A 121 -7.54 -1.77 7.78
CA VAL A 121 -8.15 -0.57 8.33
C VAL A 121 -9.61 -0.87 8.73
N PRO A 122 -10.12 -0.26 9.82
CA PRO A 122 -11.48 -0.47 10.30
C PRO A 122 -12.59 -0.20 9.26
#